data_AF-A0A1C4ZQM1-F1
#
_entry.id   AF-A0A1C4ZQM1-F1
#
_cell.length_a   1.000
_cell.length_b   1.000
_cell.length_c   1.000
_cell.angle_alpha   90.00
_cell.angle_beta   90.00
_cell.angle_gamma   90.00
#
_symmetry.space_group_name_H-M   'P 1'
#
loop_
_entity.id
_entity.type
_entity.pdbx_description
1 polymer ?
#
loop_
_entity_poly.entity_id
_entity_poly.type
_entity_poly.pdbx_seq_one_letter_code
_entity_poly.pdbx_strand_id
1 'polypeptide(L)'
;MSDLLTIRVRLAAPVERVWRALTDPAELRGWFAEHAEVDLPHRYEFWGRHTPEGDAAHQRLLHADERSLRFAWLLGGVETTSELEVAPQGEHTELTLRQSHFVFAEALDGSTIRGVLQTWWSLALANLNAYLEGRPLLPRTDFTSADLRGELLIDAPMDRVWTSLTDSEQASAWFGYPIGIEPWVGGRYAMGGFEAGYAAKVVDLEPGRKMSVDWGPTGVSTWELAESAGKTRLTFVQSGFDEANPPYAAWSGSVAGLSELRRFHEVPDWQPIWLAEELPATA
;
A
#
# COMPACT_ATOMS: atom_id res chain seq x y z
N MET A 1 0.90 -14.29 22.68
CA MET A 1 -0.39 -13.98 22.01
C MET A 1 0.00 -13.54 20.62
N SER A 2 -0.57 -14.11 19.55
CA SER A 2 -0.10 -13.77 18.21
C SER A 2 -0.65 -12.40 17.81
N ASP A 3 0.24 -11.44 17.57
CA ASP A 3 -0.12 -10.18 16.96
C ASP A 3 -0.37 -10.44 15.45
N LEU A 4 -1.63 -10.74 15.12
CA LEU A 4 -2.07 -11.16 13.80
C LEU A 4 -2.77 -9.99 13.09
N LEU A 5 -2.17 -9.53 11.99
CA LEU A 5 -2.80 -8.62 11.04
C LEU A 5 -3.66 -9.44 10.06
N THR A 6 -4.90 -9.01 9.84
CA THR A 6 -5.77 -9.58 8.77
C THR A 6 -6.23 -8.47 7.83
N ILE A 7 -5.99 -8.65 6.53
CA ILE A 7 -6.48 -7.74 5.48
C ILE A 7 -7.39 -8.53 4.55
N ARG A 8 -8.60 -8.04 4.30
CA ARG A 8 -9.54 -8.62 3.32
C ARG A 8 -9.76 -7.65 2.18
N VAL A 9 -9.60 -8.13 0.95
CA VAL A 9 -9.87 -7.36 -0.27
C VAL A 9 -10.81 -8.09 -1.21
N ARG A 10 -11.58 -7.32 -1.96
CA ARG A 10 -12.41 -7.76 -3.08
C ARG A 10 -11.70 -7.45 -4.38
N LEU A 11 -11.57 -8.46 -5.23
CA LEU A 11 -10.92 -8.39 -6.53
C LEU A 11 -11.95 -8.67 -7.63
N ALA A 12 -11.99 -7.80 -8.65
CA ALA A 12 -12.91 -7.91 -9.78
C ALA A 12 -12.45 -8.94 -10.83
N ALA A 13 -12.14 -10.15 -10.38
CA ALA A 13 -11.72 -11.26 -11.23
C ALA A 13 -12.18 -12.61 -10.65
N PRO A 14 -12.41 -13.64 -11.50
CA PRO A 14 -12.69 -15.00 -11.06
C PRO A 14 -11.56 -15.60 -10.23
N VAL A 15 -11.90 -16.52 -9.33
CA VAL A 15 -10.96 -17.08 -8.34
C VAL A 15 -9.76 -17.77 -9.01
N GLU A 16 -9.95 -18.41 -10.16
CA GLU A 16 -8.89 -19.08 -10.92
C GLU A 16 -7.89 -18.06 -11.49
N ARG A 17 -8.37 -16.87 -11.90
CA ARG A 17 -7.53 -15.79 -12.40
C ARG A 17 -6.73 -15.17 -11.26
N VAL A 18 -7.35 -14.93 -10.11
CA VAL A 18 -6.66 -14.42 -8.91
C VAL A 18 -5.62 -15.43 -8.44
N TRP A 19 -5.98 -16.70 -8.34
CA TRP A 19 -5.08 -17.75 -7.90
C TRP A 19 -3.86 -17.89 -8.82
N ARG A 20 -4.07 -17.81 -10.14
CA ARG A 20 -2.97 -17.76 -11.11
C ARG A 20 -2.05 -16.56 -10.88
N ALA A 21 -2.59 -15.37 -10.64
CA ALA A 21 -1.78 -14.18 -10.37
C ALA A 21 -0.94 -14.32 -9.09
N LEU A 22 -1.43 -15.10 -8.12
CA LEU A 22 -0.73 -15.40 -6.87
C LEU A 22 0.30 -16.53 -7.00
N THR A 23 0.24 -17.39 -8.03
CA THR A 23 1.03 -18.63 -8.08
C THR A 23 1.86 -18.81 -9.35
N ASP A 24 1.62 -18.02 -10.41
CA ASP A 24 2.48 -17.99 -11.58
C ASP A 24 3.70 -17.09 -11.34
N PRO A 25 4.94 -17.62 -11.45
CA PRO A 25 6.15 -16.86 -11.14
C PRO A 25 6.43 -15.73 -12.15
N ALA A 26 5.93 -15.80 -13.39
CA ALA A 26 6.04 -14.70 -14.33
C ALA A 26 5.07 -13.57 -13.97
N GLU A 27 3.86 -13.90 -13.50
CA GLU A 27 2.89 -12.90 -13.06
C GLU A 27 3.34 -12.22 -11.75
N LEU A 28 3.83 -12.98 -10.77
CA LEU A 28 4.37 -12.42 -9.52
C LEU A 28 5.50 -11.43 -9.76
N ARG A 29 6.38 -11.69 -10.74
CA ARG A 29 7.44 -10.74 -11.13
C ARG A 29 6.90 -9.47 -11.79
N GLY A 30 5.70 -9.56 -12.38
CA GLY A 30 5.00 -8.44 -12.98
C GLY A 30 4.45 -7.45 -11.95
N TRP A 31 3.85 -7.93 -10.86
CA TRP A 31 3.11 -7.07 -9.93
C TRP A 31 3.63 -7.03 -8.48
N PHE A 32 4.32 -8.08 -8.03
CA PHE A 32 4.68 -8.29 -6.62
C PHE A 32 6.18 -8.07 -6.37
N ALA A 33 7.03 -9.00 -6.78
CA ALA A 33 8.45 -9.03 -6.47
C ALA A 33 9.34 -8.80 -7.71
N GLU A 34 10.65 -8.64 -7.52
CA GLU A 34 11.62 -8.58 -8.63
C GLU A 34 11.94 -9.99 -9.15
N HIS A 35 12.08 -10.93 -8.20
CA HIS A 35 12.31 -12.34 -8.47
C HIS A 35 11.27 -13.19 -7.75
N ALA A 36 10.84 -14.27 -8.41
CA ALA A 36 9.93 -15.24 -7.84
C ALA A 36 10.18 -16.62 -8.45
N GLU A 37 10.15 -17.64 -7.61
CA GLU A 37 10.20 -19.05 -7.99
C GLU A 37 9.06 -19.80 -7.28
N VAL A 38 8.22 -20.46 -8.08
CA VAL A 38 7.04 -21.18 -7.59
C VAL A 38 6.98 -22.57 -8.22
N ASP A 39 6.91 -23.58 -7.37
CA ASP A 39 6.71 -24.99 -7.71
C ASP A 39 5.87 -25.63 -6.61
N LEU A 40 4.55 -25.42 -6.63
CA LEU A 40 3.66 -25.90 -5.59
C LEU A 40 3.50 -27.43 -5.63
N PRO A 41 3.41 -28.12 -4.48
CA PRO A 41 3.37 -27.58 -3.12
C PRO A 41 4.75 -27.49 -2.44
N HIS A 42 5.85 -27.46 -3.21
CA HIS A 42 7.21 -27.58 -2.68
C HIS A 42 7.90 -26.23 -2.45
N ARG A 43 7.66 -25.24 -3.31
CA ARG A 43 8.38 -23.97 -3.33
C ARG A 43 7.49 -22.78 -3.62
N TYR A 44 7.68 -21.73 -2.83
CA TYR A 44 7.08 -20.41 -3.02
C TYR A 44 8.04 -19.38 -2.43
N GLU A 45 8.90 -18.84 -3.29
CA GLU A 45 10.00 -17.97 -2.91
C GLU A 45 9.97 -16.68 -3.72
N PHE A 46 10.32 -15.56 -3.09
CA PHE A 46 10.40 -14.25 -3.73
C PHE A 46 11.42 -13.36 -3.02
N TRP A 47 12.11 -12.54 -3.82
CA TRP A 47 13.16 -11.66 -3.32
C TRP A 47 13.42 -10.50 -4.30
N GLY A 48 14.44 -9.71 -3.98
CA GLY A 48 14.89 -8.52 -4.69
C GLY A 48 14.43 -7.25 -3.99
N ARG A 49 14.71 -6.10 -4.61
CA ARG A 49 14.64 -4.79 -3.95
C ARG A 49 13.24 -4.37 -3.50
N HIS A 50 12.21 -5.03 -4.00
CA HIS A 50 10.81 -4.76 -3.66
C HIS A 50 10.27 -5.62 -2.50
N THR A 51 11.13 -6.43 -1.89
CA THR A 51 10.80 -7.34 -0.80
C THR A 51 11.56 -6.91 0.47
N PRO A 52 10.89 -6.85 1.65
CA PRO A 52 11.57 -6.61 2.92
C PRO A 52 12.65 -7.66 3.16
N GLU A 53 13.87 -7.23 3.48
CA GLU A 53 15.06 -8.11 3.58
C GLU A 53 15.23 -9.01 2.33
N GLY A 54 14.93 -8.49 1.13
CA GLY A 54 14.93 -9.23 -0.12
C GLY A 54 16.30 -9.49 -0.75
N ASP A 55 17.40 -9.52 0.00
CA ASP A 55 18.73 -9.83 -0.51
C ASP A 55 18.84 -11.28 -1.03
N ALA A 56 18.02 -12.16 -0.48
CA ALA A 56 17.80 -13.53 -0.94
C ALA A 56 16.34 -13.96 -0.67
N ALA A 57 15.97 -15.14 -1.14
CA ALA A 57 14.72 -15.76 -0.73
C ALA A 57 14.83 -16.26 0.71
N HIS A 58 13.88 -15.84 1.56
CA HIS A 58 13.82 -16.24 2.97
C HIS A 58 12.53 -17.00 3.31
N GLN A 59 11.76 -17.39 2.29
CA GLN A 59 10.48 -18.08 2.46
C GLN A 59 10.66 -19.60 2.54
N ARG A 60 9.86 -20.22 3.40
CA ARG A 60 9.66 -21.66 3.49
C ARG A 60 8.17 -21.96 3.40
N LEU A 61 7.75 -22.56 2.30
CA LEU A 61 6.36 -22.93 2.07
C LEU A 61 5.91 -23.94 3.15
N LEU A 62 4.79 -23.63 3.82
CA LEU A 62 4.21 -24.45 4.88
C LEU A 62 2.96 -25.21 4.42
N HIS A 63 2.20 -24.62 3.51
CA HIS A 63 0.95 -25.16 2.98
C HIS A 63 0.66 -24.54 1.62
N ALA A 64 0.13 -25.34 0.69
CA ALA A 64 -0.47 -24.88 -0.55
C ALA A 64 -1.54 -25.88 -0.99
N ASP A 65 -2.73 -25.38 -1.31
CA ASP A 65 -3.79 -26.10 -1.99
C ASP A 65 -4.34 -25.26 -3.16
N GLU A 66 -5.55 -25.56 -3.65
CA GLU A 66 -6.14 -24.85 -4.80
C GLU A 66 -6.57 -23.41 -4.49
N ARG A 67 -6.65 -23.01 -3.22
CA ARG A 67 -7.22 -21.71 -2.80
C ARG A 67 -6.48 -21.04 -1.63
N SER A 68 -5.49 -21.69 -1.06
CA SER A 68 -4.72 -21.14 0.04
C SER A 68 -3.24 -21.48 -0.08
N LEU A 69 -2.40 -20.51 0.27
CA LEU A 69 -0.97 -20.72 0.44
C LEU A 69 -0.52 -20.06 1.75
N ARG A 70 0.39 -20.72 2.46
CA ARG A 70 0.97 -20.21 3.70
C ARG A 70 2.46 -20.48 3.72
N PHE A 71 3.27 -19.48 4.01
CA PHE A 71 4.70 -19.60 4.12
C PHE A 71 5.22 -18.97 5.42
N ALA A 72 6.30 -19.54 5.95
CA ALA A 72 7.13 -18.91 6.98
C ALA A 72 8.24 -18.11 6.30
N TRP A 73 8.71 -17.05 6.94
CA TRP A 73 9.86 -16.29 6.48
C TRP A 73 10.49 -15.47 7.61
N LEU A 74 11.82 -15.35 7.55
CA LEU A 74 12.61 -14.65 8.56
C LEU A 74 12.60 -13.14 8.27
N LEU A 75 12.19 -12.34 9.24
CA LEU A 75 12.20 -10.88 9.15
C LEU A 75 12.72 -10.26 10.45
N GLY A 76 13.85 -9.55 10.38
CA GLY A 76 14.49 -8.97 11.56
C GLY A 76 14.83 -10.04 12.61
N GLY A 77 15.30 -11.21 12.15
CA GLY A 77 15.66 -12.34 13.00
C GLY A 77 14.49 -13.13 13.61
N VAL A 78 13.24 -12.80 13.28
CA VAL A 78 12.04 -13.49 13.78
C VAL A 78 11.37 -14.26 12.65
N GLU A 79 11.05 -15.54 12.87
CA GLU A 79 10.25 -16.32 11.92
C GLU A 79 8.79 -15.87 12.00
N THR A 80 8.32 -15.23 10.93
CA THR A 80 6.93 -14.81 10.76
C THR A 80 6.20 -15.73 9.78
N THR A 81 4.88 -15.61 9.69
CA THR A 81 4.06 -16.38 8.75
C THR A 81 3.09 -15.48 8.02
N SER A 82 2.96 -15.70 6.71
CA SER A 82 1.93 -15.07 5.89
C SER A 82 1.06 -16.14 5.25
N GLU A 83 -0.25 -15.91 5.22
CA GLU A 83 -1.24 -16.77 4.59
C GLU A 83 -2.08 -15.94 3.63
N LEU A 84 -2.28 -16.44 2.41
CA LEU A 84 -3.22 -15.90 1.43
C LEU A 84 -4.28 -16.96 1.17
N GLU A 85 -5.54 -16.59 1.30
CA GLU A 85 -6.71 -17.44 1.07
C GLU A 85 -7.66 -16.73 0.10
N VAL A 86 -8.15 -17.42 -0.92
CA VAL A 86 -9.11 -16.89 -1.89
C VAL A 86 -10.43 -17.64 -1.87
N ALA A 87 -11.53 -16.89 -1.88
CA ALA A 87 -12.89 -17.42 -1.89
C ALA A 87 -13.71 -16.76 -3.02
N PRO A 88 -14.42 -17.54 -3.85
CA PRO A 88 -15.30 -16.99 -4.87
C PRO A 88 -16.51 -16.30 -4.23
N GLN A 89 -16.87 -15.13 -4.73
CA GLN A 89 -18.00 -14.30 -4.31
C GLN A 89 -18.76 -13.81 -5.55
N GLY A 90 -19.54 -14.70 -6.17
CA GLY A 90 -20.18 -14.41 -7.46
C GLY A 90 -19.14 -14.21 -8.56
N GLU A 91 -19.17 -13.06 -9.22
CA GLU A 91 -18.19 -12.66 -10.25
C GLU A 91 -16.89 -12.05 -9.67
N HIS A 92 -16.81 -11.93 -8.34
CA HIS A 92 -15.66 -11.39 -7.63
C HIS A 92 -14.93 -12.49 -6.85
N THR A 93 -13.72 -12.19 -6.42
CA THR A 93 -12.97 -13.00 -5.45
C THR A 93 -12.71 -12.18 -4.20
N GLU A 94 -12.99 -12.76 -3.04
CA GLU A 94 -12.46 -12.26 -1.78
C GLU A 94 -11.10 -12.90 -1.53
N LEU A 95 -10.09 -12.08 -1.25
CA LEU A 95 -8.78 -12.51 -0.81
C LEU A 95 -8.62 -12.09 0.65
N THR A 96 -8.33 -13.06 1.52
CA THR A 96 -7.93 -12.83 2.91
C THR A 96 -6.42 -13.06 3.05
N LEU A 97 -5.71 -12.02 3.48
CA LEU A 97 -4.31 -12.09 3.88
C LEU A 97 -4.24 -12.11 5.41
N ARG A 98 -3.45 -13.03 5.97
CA ARG A 98 -3.12 -13.05 7.40
C ARG A 98 -1.61 -13.00 7.60
N GLN A 99 -1.13 -12.08 8.42
CA GLN A 99 0.28 -11.88 8.72
C GLN A 99 0.51 -11.96 10.24
N SER A 100 1.37 -12.87 10.70
CA SER A 100 1.75 -12.94 12.11
C SER A 100 2.89 -11.98 12.46
N HIS A 101 3.05 -11.70 13.75
CA HIS A 101 4.14 -10.88 14.30
C HIS A 101 4.17 -9.45 13.74
N PHE A 102 2.99 -8.90 13.45
CA PHE A 102 2.85 -7.48 13.17
C PHE A 102 2.55 -6.74 14.47
N VAL A 103 3.37 -5.77 14.87
CA VAL A 103 3.15 -4.95 16.06
C VAL A 103 3.04 -3.50 15.61
N PHE A 104 1.91 -2.84 15.90
CA PHE A 104 1.66 -1.48 15.40
C PHE A 104 2.69 -0.47 15.92
N ALA A 105 3.15 -0.60 17.16
CA ALA A 105 4.20 0.26 17.71
C ALA A 105 5.51 0.19 16.89
N GLU A 106 5.89 -1.00 16.39
CA GLU A 106 7.07 -1.16 15.52
C GLU A 106 6.90 -0.45 14.17
N ALA A 107 5.65 -0.33 13.69
CA ALA A 107 5.33 0.42 12.47
C ALA A 107 5.46 1.94 12.67
N LEU A 108 5.21 2.45 13.88
CA LEU A 108 5.30 3.86 14.21
C LEU A 108 6.74 4.32 14.48
N ASP A 109 7.54 3.52 15.18
CA ASP A 109 8.91 3.88 15.55
C ASP A 109 9.97 3.39 14.55
N GLY A 110 9.61 2.48 13.64
CA GLY A 110 10.53 1.93 12.63
C GLY A 110 11.64 1.07 13.24
N SER A 111 11.43 0.53 14.45
CA SER A 111 12.44 -0.25 15.18
C SER A 111 12.82 -1.56 14.52
N THR A 112 11.95 -2.11 13.66
CA THR A 112 12.18 -3.37 12.96
C THR A 112 11.60 -3.33 11.55
N ILE A 113 12.15 -4.15 10.65
CA ILE A 113 11.61 -4.30 9.28
C ILE A 113 10.15 -4.77 9.27
N ARG A 114 9.69 -5.47 10.31
CA ARG A 114 8.30 -5.98 10.39
C ARG A 114 7.28 -4.84 10.48
N GLY A 115 7.68 -3.65 10.93
CA GLY A 115 6.84 -2.46 10.94
C GLY A 115 6.28 -2.09 9.56
N VAL A 116 6.96 -2.49 8.47
CA VAL A 116 6.50 -2.22 7.09
C VAL A 116 5.41 -3.20 6.62
N LEU A 117 5.18 -4.31 7.32
CA LEU A 117 4.40 -5.44 6.79
C LEU A 117 2.98 -5.04 6.42
N GLN A 118 2.31 -4.26 7.27
CA GLN A 118 0.96 -3.79 6.98
C GLN A 118 0.92 -3.00 5.66
N THR A 119 1.72 -1.94 5.55
CA THR A 119 1.64 -1.04 4.41
C THR A 119 2.25 -1.62 3.15
N TRP A 120 3.26 -2.48 3.26
CA TRP A 120 3.81 -3.23 2.14
C TRP A 120 2.80 -4.24 1.58
N TRP A 121 2.08 -4.95 2.44
CA TRP A 121 1.00 -5.83 2.00
C TRP A 121 -0.16 -5.06 1.37
N SER A 122 -0.56 -3.92 1.94
CA SER A 122 -1.56 -3.05 1.32
C SER A 122 -1.11 -2.58 -0.07
N LEU A 123 0.14 -2.17 -0.25
CA LEU A 123 0.66 -1.79 -1.56
C LEU A 123 0.68 -2.98 -2.54
N ALA A 124 1.08 -4.16 -2.08
CA ALA A 124 1.07 -5.39 -2.88
C ALA A 124 -0.35 -5.76 -3.34
N LEU A 125 -1.34 -5.75 -2.45
CA LEU A 125 -2.74 -6.05 -2.76
C LEU A 125 -3.36 -5.01 -3.70
N ALA A 126 -3.02 -3.72 -3.54
CA ALA A 126 -3.42 -2.66 -4.46
C ALA A 126 -2.85 -2.90 -5.88
N ASN A 127 -1.58 -3.34 -5.98
CA ASN A 127 -0.94 -3.69 -7.24
C ASN A 127 -1.49 -4.98 -7.86
N LEU A 128 -1.80 -6.00 -7.06
CA LEU A 128 -2.50 -7.19 -7.53
C LEU A 128 -3.84 -6.82 -8.18
N ASN A 129 -4.62 -5.96 -7.51
CA ASN A 129 -5.88 -5.49 -8.06
C ASN A 129 -5.69 -4.72 -9.38
N ALA A 130 -4.74 -3.77 -9.43
CA ALA A 130 -4.43 -3.04 -10.66
C ALA A 130 -3.99 -3.98 -11.80
N TYR A 131 -3.17 -4.98 -11.47
CA TYR A 131 -2.69 -6.00 -12.41
C TYR A 131 -3.84 -6.83 -12.99
N LEU A 132 -4.77 -7.29 -12.14
CA LEU A 132 -5.95 -8.05 -12.56
C LEU A 132 -6.90 -7.24 -13.46
N GLU A 133 -7.00 -5.93 -13.23
CA GLU A 133 -7.79 -5.01 -14.05
C GLU A 133 -7.05 -4.53 -15.31
N GLY A 134 -5.79 -4.94 -15.52
CA GLY A 134 -4.97 -4.47 -16.64
C GLY A 134 -4.61 -2.98 -16.55
N ARG A 135 -4.62 -2.39 -15.36
CA ARG A 135 -4.26 -0.98 -15.10
C ARG A 135 -2.76 -0.83 -14.84
N PRO A 136 -2.19 0.38 -15.06
CA PRO A 136 -0.84 0.68 -14.63
C PRO A 136 -0.65 0.44 -13.12
N LEU A 137 0.46 -0.19 -12.76
CA LEU A 137 0.82 -0.43 -11.37
C LEU A 137 1.27 0.85 -10.66
N LEU A 138 1.15 0.85 -9.35
CA LEU A 138 1.78 1.84 -8.48
C LEU A 138 3.28 1.55 -8.37
N PRO A 139 4.10 2.58 -8.10
CA PRO A 139 5.50 2.37 -7.79
C PRO A 139 5.63 1.49 -6.54
N ARG A 140 6.33 0.37 -6.70
CA ARG A 140 6.66 -0.52 -5.56
C ARG A 140 7.76 0.13 -4.72
N THR A 141 7.71 -0.09 -3.42
CA THR A 141 8.79 0.32 -2.51
C THR A 141 10.10 -0.33 -2.94
N ASP A 142 11.15 0.45 -3.08
CA ASP A 142 12.51 -0.03 -3.29
C ASP A 142 13.24 0.09 -1.95
N PHE A 143 13.41 -1.04 -1.24
CA PHE A 143 14.05 -1.11 0.07
C PHE A 143 15.57 -0.85 0.02
N THR A 144 16.13 -0.60 -1.16
CA THR A 144 17.55 -0.30 -1.37
C THR A 144 17.80 1.17 -1.72
N SER A 145 16.74 2.00 -1.75
CA SER A 145 16.81 3.39 -2.22
C SER A 145 16.20 4.36 -1.21
N ALA A 146 16.88 5.49 -1.01
CA ALA A 146 16.31 6.66 -0.34
C ALA A 146 15.56 7.60 -1.31
N ASP A 147 15.58 7.34 -2.62
CA ASP A 147 14.76 8.09 -3.59
C ASP A 147 13.32 7.58 -3.56
N LEU A 148 12.52 8.18 -2.69
CA LEU A 148 11.10 7.87 -2.50
C LEU A 148 10.24 8.79 -3.36
N ARG A 149 10.18 8.47 -4.65
CA ARG A 149 9.40 9.19 -5.67
C ARG A 149 8.54 8.24 -6.50
N GLY A 150 7.34 8.69 -6.82
CA GLY A 150 6.32 7.90 -7.51
C GLY A 150 5.42 8.77 -8.37
N GLU A 151 4.98 8.23 -9.50
CA GLU A 151 4.05 8.91 -10.40
C GLU A 151 2.89 7.99 -10.76
N LEU A 152 1.68 8.56 -10.84
CA LEU A 152 0.51 7.90 -11.40
C LEU A 152 -0.29 8.88 -12.26
N LEU A 153 -0.92 8.34 -13.29
CA LEU A 153 -1.86 9.06 -14.14
C LEU A 153 -3.28 8.74 -13.66
N ILE A 154 -4.09 9.78 -13.46
CA ILE A 154 -5.48 9.68 -13.01
C ILE A 154 -6.37 10.24 -14.12
N ASP A 155 -7.34 9.46 -14.58
CA ASP A 155 -8.31 9.85 -15.61
C ASP A 155 -9.39 10.82 -15.09
N ALA A 156 -8.94 11.95 -14.56
CA ALA A 156 -9.78 13.05 -14.11
C ALA A 156 -9.05 14.39 -14.29
N PRO A 157 -9.82 15.49 -14.44
CA PRO A 157 -9.24 16.83 -14.54
C PRO A 157 -8.61 17.26 -13.21
N MET A 158 -7.59 18.13 -13.30
CA MET A 158 -6.75 18.51 -12.16
C MET A 158 -7.52 19.13 -11.00
N ASP A 159 -8.56 19.91 -11.28
CA ASP A 159 -9.39 20.54 -10.26
C ASP A 159 -10.13 19.51 -9.39
N ARG A 160 -10.60 18.41 -10.01
CA ARG A 160 -11.25 17.30 -9.32
C ARG A 160 -10.25 16.53 -8.46
N VAL A 161 -9.08 16.21 -9.00
CA VAL A 161 -8.01 15.52 -8.26
C VAL A 161 -7.52 16.39 -7.10
N TRP A 162 -7.29 17.67 -7.34
CA TRP A 162 -6.90 18.63 -6.31
C TRP A 162 -7.92 18.67 -5.17
N THR A 163 -9.21 18.82 -5.50
CA THR A 163 -10.28 18.87 -4.50
C THR A 163 -10.26 17.59 -3.66
N SER A 164 -10.15 16.42 -4.28
CA SER A 164 -10.11 15.14 -3.55
C SER A 164 -8.89 14.96 -2.64
N LEU A 165 -7.79 15.68 -2.89
CA LEU A 165 -6.59 15.64 -2.05
C LEU A 165 -6.65 16.63 -0.88
N THR A 166 -7.40 17.72 -1.01
CA THR A 166 -7.41 18.82 -0.03
C THR A 166 -8.71 18.97 0.76
N ASP A 167 -9.79 18.40 0.27
CA ASP A 167 -11.07 18.36 0.97
C ASP A 167 -11.12 17.17 1.93
N SER A 168 -11.47 17.43 3.20
CA SER A 168 -11.44 16.41 4.25
C SER A 168 -12.46 15.29 4.00
N GLU A 169 -13.65 15.62 3.48
CA GLU A 169 -14.71 14.64 3.23
C GLU A 169 -14.30 13.70 2.10
N GLN A 170 -13.84 14.24 0.98
CA GLN A 170 -13.37 13.42 -0.15
C GLN A 170 -12.11 12.63 0.20
N ALA A 171 -11.14 13.24 0.88
CA ALA A 171 -9.94 12.55 1.36
C ALA A 171 -10.30 11.37 2.24
N SER A 172 -11.21 11.57 3.21
CA SER A 172 -11.70 10.50 4.07
C SER A 172 -12.42 9.40 3.27
N ALA A 173 -13.20 9.78 2.26
CA ALA A 173 -13.98 8.85 1.45
C ALA A 173 -13.08 7.87 0.69
N TRP A 174 -12.09 8.35 -0.09
CA TRP A 174 -11.22 7.46 -0.86
C TRP A 174 -10.13 6.80 -0.01
N PHE A 175 -9.71 7.42 1.10
CA PHE A 175 -8.70 6.84 1.98
C PHE A 175 -9.29 5.73 2.88
N GLY A 176 -10.58 5.77 3.19
CA GLY A 176 -11.26 4.76 4.02
C GLY A 176 -11.10 4.97 5.53
N TYR A 177 -10.41 6.03 5.97
CA TYR A 177 -10.28 6.47 7.36
C TYR A 177 -10.48 7.99 7.44
N PRO A 178 -10.86 8.55 8.61
CA PRO A 178 -11.01 9.99 8.77
C PRO A 178 -9.71 10.74 8.47
N ILE A 179 -9.78 11.75 7.62
CA ILE A 179 -8.68 12.67 7.31
C ILE A 179 -9.15 14.11 7.59
N GLY A 180 -8.42 14.82 8.43
CA GLY A 180 -8.65 16.25 8.71
C GLY A 180 -7.63 17.10 7.97
N ILE A 181 -8.08 18.03 7.13
CA ILE A 181 -7.22 18.88 6.31
C ILE A 181 -7.59 20.35 6.49
N GLU A 182 -6.59 21.16 6.82
CA GLU A 182 -6.61 22.62 6.74
C GLU A 182 -5.70 23.03 5.57
N PRO A 183 -6.23 23.20 4.34
CA PRO A 183 -5.44 23.33 3.12
C PRO A 183 -4.88 24.75 2.93
N TRP A 184 -4.08 25.21 3.88
CA TRP A 184 -3.30 26.46 3.82
C TRP A 184 -1.95 26.26 4.51
N VAL A 185 -0.94 27.06 4.13
CA VAL A 185 0.38 27.01 4.78
C VAL A 185 0.25 27.30 6.27
N GLY A 186 0.79 26.41 7.09
CA GLY A 186 0.66 26.42 8.55
C GLY A 186 -0.55 25.67 9.10
N GLY A 187 -1.46 25.22 8.24
CA GLY A 187 -2.60 24.37 8.59
C GLY A 187 -2.19 22.94 8.97
N ARG A 188 -3.13 22.22 9.55
CA ARG A 188 -3.00 20.83 10.00
C ARG A 188 -3.39 19.81 8.92
N TYR A 189 -2.69 18.69 8.89
CA TYR A 189 -3.07 17.48 8.16
C TYR A 189 -3.07 16.30 9.15
N ALA A 190 -4.24 15.74 9.45
CA ALA A 190 -4.42 14.75 10.51
C ALA A 190 -4.98 13.43 9.95
N MET A 191 -4.15 12.39 9.95
CA MET A 191 -4.61 11.02 9.73
C MET A 191 -5.32 10.53 10.99
N GLY A 192 -6.59 10.13 10.86
CA GLY A 192 -7.50 9.89 11.99
C GLY A 192 -8.41 11.07 12.30
N GLY A 193 -8.31 12.19 11.57
CA GLY A 193 -9.08 13.41 11.82
C GLY A 193 -8.51 14.26 12.96
N PHE A 194 -9.01 15.49 13.12
CA PHE A 194 -8.45 16.44 14.10
C PHE A 194 -8.61 16.01 15.56
N GLU A 195 -9.54 15.11 15.84
CA GLU A 195 -9.80 14.60 17.18
C GLU A 195 -8.85 13.46 17.60
N ALA A 196 -8.06 12.89 16.66
CA ALA A 196 -7.12 11.80 16.93
C ALA A 196 -5.81 12.24 17.61
N GLY A 197 -5.60 13.55 17.79
CA GLY A 197 -4.50 14.12 18.56
C GLY A 197 -3.29 14.55 17.72
N TYR A 198 -2.68 13.66 16.94
CA TYR A 198 -1.54 14.02 16.09
C TYR A 198 -1.99 14.66 14.78
N ALA A 199 -1.37 15.77 14.40
CA ALA A 199 -1.52 16.39 13.09
C ALA A 199 -0.17 16.87 12.57
N ALA A 200 0.14 16.49 11.35
CA ALA A 200 1.24 17.02 10.57
C ALA A 200 0.94 18.45 10.10
N LYS A 201 1.96 19.14 9.60
CA LYS A 201 1.84 20.56 9.23
C LYS A 201 1.95 20.74 7.72
N VAL A 202 1.01 21.46 7.12
CA VAL A 202 1.12 21.93 5.74
C VAL A 202 2.20 23.01 5.70
N VAL A 203 3.29 22.76 4.96
CA VAL A 203 4.47 23.66 4.91
C VAL A 203 4.61 24.39 3.58
N ASP A 204 4.02 23.87 2.51
CA ASP A 204 3.96 24.51 1.20
C ASP A 204 2.64 24.15 0.52
N LEU A 205 2.01 25.13 -0.13
CA LEU A 205 0.74 24.93 -0.79
C LEU A 205 0.56 25.91 -1.95
N GLU A 206 0.34 25.35 -3.13
CA GLU A 206 -0.01 26.06 -4.35
C GLU A 206 -1.35 25.52 -4.85
N PRO A 207 -2.46 26.26 -4.67
CA PRO A 207 -3.79 25.78 -4.99
C PRO A 207 -3.90 25.24 -6.43
N GLY A 208 -4.46 24.04 -6.58
CA GLY A 208 -4.61 23.35 -7.86
C GLY A 208 -3.35 22.65 -8.37
N ARG A 209 -2.21 22.77 -7.69
CA ARG A 209 -0.92 22.31 -8.22
C ARG A 209 -0.08 21.51 -7.22
N LYS A 210 0.11 21.98 -6.00
CA LYS A 210 1.09 21.39 -5.08
C LYS A 210 0.66 21.50 -3.63
N MET A 211 0.88 20.45 -2.85
CA MET A 211 0.77 20.48 -1.38
C MET A 211 1.94 19.71 -0.78
N SER A 212 2.58 20.27 0.23
CA SER A 212 3.62 19.60 1.02
C SER A 212 3.27 19.59 2.50
N VAL A 213 3.37 18.42 3.12
CA VAL A 213 3.02 18.17 4.52
C VAL A 213 4.23 17.60 5.24
N ASP A 214 4.63 18.25 6.32
CA ASP A 214 5.74 17.88 7.19
C ASP A 214 5.24 17.02 8.36
N TRP A 215 5.74 15.77 8.40
CA TRP A 215 5.44 14.75 9.39
C TRP A 215 6.51 14.65 10.49
N GLY A 216 7.45 15.59 10.55
CA GLY A 216 8.57 15.56 11.49
C GLY A 216 9.63 14.53 11.07
N PRO A 217 10.00 13.55 11.92
CA PRO A 217 11.06 12.58 11.61
C PRO A 217 10.83 11.75 10.33
N THR A 218 9.57 11.48 9.98
CA THR A 218 9.17 10.80 8.73
C THR A 218 9.42 11.67 7.48
N GLY A 219 9.72 12.95 7.67
CA GLY A 219 10.00 13.91 6.61
C GLY A 219 8.75 14.54 6.00
N VAL A 220 8.93 15.11 4.82
CA VAL A 220 7.93 15.87 4.06
C VAL A 220 7.38 15.02 2.92
N SER A 221 6.06 14.85 2.90
CA SER A 221 5.32 14.30 1.76
C SER A 221 4.87 15.44 0.84
N THR A 222 5.15 15.34 -0.45
CA THR A 222 4.74 16.33 -1.45
C THR A 222 3.90 15.66 -2.54
N TRP A 223 2.71 16.20 -2.78
CA TRP A 223 1.88 15.90 -3.96
C TRP A 223 2.01 17.05 -4.95
N GLU A 224 2.35 16.75 -6.19
CA GLU A 224 2.39 17.71 -7.30
C GLU A 224 1.52 17.20 -8.46
N LEU A 225 0.65 18.06 -8.96
CA LEU A 225 -0.28 17.80 -10.05
C LEU A 225 0.17 18.54 -11.31
N ALA A 226 0.15 17.83 -12.43
CA ALA A 226 0.37 18.40 -13.76
C ALA A 226 -0.69 17.89 -14.75
N GLU A 227 -1.08 18.77 -15.68
CA GLU A 227 -1.99 18.41 -16.77
C GLU A 227 -1.28 17.43 -17.72
N SER A 228 -2.03 16.43 -18.20
CA SER A 228 -1.49 15.42 -19.09
C SER A 228 -2.59 14.91 -20.02
N ALA A 229 -2.83 15.62 -21.13
CA ALA A 229 -3.77 15.24 -22.18
C ALA A 229 -5.20 15.02 -21.65
N GLY A 230 -5.70 15.97 -20.85
CA GLY A 230 -7.02 15.89 -20.22
C GLY A 230 -7.09 15.01 -18.97
N LYS A 231 -5.98 14.34 -18.61
CA LYS A 231 -5.78 13.60 -17.37
C LYS A 231 -4.89 14.38 -16.41
N THR A 232 -4.75 13.87 -15.18
CA THR A 232 -3.86 14.45 -14.18
C THR A 232 -2.71 13.52 -13.89
N ARG A 233 -1.48 13.98 -14.08
CA ARG A 233 -0.28 13.33 -13.55
C ARG A 233 -0.11 13.78 -12.10
N LEU A 234 -0.19 12.84 -11.17
CA LEU A 234 0.16 13.05 -9.77
C LEU A 234 1.57 12.52 -9.54
N THR A 235 2.45 13.38 -9.06
CA THR A 235 3.77 13.02 -8.55
C THR A 235 3.72 13.05 -7.04
N PHE A 236 4.09 11.96 -6.39
CA PHE A 236 4.23 11.85 -4.95
C PHE A 236 5.71 11.68 -4.59
N VAL A 237 6.20 12.48 -3.65
CA VAL A 237 7.58 12.43 -3.16
C VAL A 237 7.57 12.42 -1.65
N GLN A 238 8.34 11.53 -1.04
CA GLN A 238 8.71 11.59 0.38
C GLN A 238 10.18 12.07 0.44
N SER A 239 10.48 13.06 1.26
CA SER A 239 11.83 13.64 1.37
C SER A 239 12.11 14.21 2.76
N GLY A 240 13.33 14.68 3.04
CA GLY A 240 13.64 15.37 4.30
C GLY A 240 13.68 14.46 5.54
N PHE A 241 13.78 13.16 5.35
CA PHE A 241 13.99 12.15 6.38
C PHE A 241 15.48 11.74 6.48
N ASP A 242 15.82 10.92 7.47
CA ASP A 242 17.15 10.30 7.56
C ASP A 242 17.33 9.23 6.46
N GLU A 243 18.14 9.51 5.45
CA GLU A 243 18.39 8.58 4.33
C GLU A 243 19.04 7.25 4.77
N ALA A 244 19.66 7.20 5.96
CA ALA A 244 20.17 5.94 6.51
C ALA A 244 19.05 5.06 7.09
N ASN A 245 17.87 5.63 7.35
CA ASN A 245 16.68 4.92 7.80
C ASN A 245 15.42 5.46 7.09
N PRO A 246 15.25 5.18 5.78
CA PRO A 246 14.13 5.72 5.02
C PRO A 246 12.77 5.24 5.57
N PRO A 247 11.73 6.10 5.55
CA PRO A 247 10.42 5.79 6.13
C PRO A 247 9.59 4.90 5.19
N TYR A 248 10.09 3.70 4.88
CA TYR A 248 9.46 2.78 3.92
C TYR A 248 8.02 2.41 4.28
N ALA A 249 7.70 2.29 5.58
CA ALA A 249 6.33 2.03 6.04
C ALA A 249 5.36 3.15 5.63
N ALA A 250 5.73 4.40 5.90
CA ALA A 250 4.94 5.58 5.55
C ALA A 250 4.80 5.73 4.03
N TRP A 251 5.92 5.60 3.31
CA TRP A 251 5.94 5.61 1.84
C TRP A 251 4.98 4.57 1.24
N SER A 252 5.13 3.31 1.64
CA SER A 252 4.31 2.21 1.11
C SER A 252 2.82 2.46 1.39
N GLY A 253 2.49 2.98 2.58
CA GLY A 253 1.12 3.24 2.99
C GLY A 253 0.49 4.38 2.19
N SER A 254 1.21 5.50 2.04
CA SER A 254 0.76 6.62 1.21
C SER A 254 0.54 6.19 -0.24
N VAL A 255 1.50 5.47 -0.84
CA VAL A 255 1.38 5.01 -2.23
C VAL A 255 0.24 4.00 -2.39
N ALA A 256 0.06 3.06 -1.44
CA ALA A 256 -1.08 2.12 -1.47
C ALA A 256 -2.42 2.86 -1.51
N GLY A 257 -2.58 3.91 -0.68
CA GLY A 257 -3.77 4.76 -0.67
C GLY A 257 -4.05 5.46 -1.99
N LEU A 258 -3.00 5.84 -2.76
CA LEU A 258 -3.16 6.47 -4.08
C LEU A 258 -3.86 5.54 -5.10
N SER A 259 -3.90 4.22 -4.85
CA SER A 259 -4.71 3.28 -5.63
C SER A 259 -6.18 3.66 -5.59
N GLU A 260 -6.70 3.92 -4.38
CA GLU A 260 -8.11 4.24 -4.19
C GLU A 260 -8.43 5.67 -4.60
N LEU A 261 -7.50 6.62 -4.42
CA LEU A 261 -7.64 7.95 -5.03
C LEU A 261 -7.87 7.84 -6.54
N ARG A 262 -7.05 7.04 -7.24
CA ARG A 262 -7.22 6.84 -8.68
C ARG A 262 -8.57 6.17 -9.00
N ARG A 263 -8.91 5.09 -8.29
CA ARG A 263 -10.17 4.36 -8.50
C ARG A 263 -11.41 5.22 -8.20
N PHE A 264 -11.35 6.08 -7.20
CA PHE A 264 -12.41 7.03 -6.83
C PHE A 264 -12.79 7.95 -8.00
N HIS A 265 -11.82 8.29 -8.85
CA HIS A 265 -12.06 9.10 -10.05
C HIS A 265 -12.42 8.26 -11.29
N GLU A 266 -11.88 7.04 -11.40
CA GLU A 266 -11.92 6.26 -12.65
C GLU A 266 -13.01 5.16 -12.70
N VAL A 267 -13.55 4.74 -11.56
CA VAL A 267 -14.51 3.64 -11.48
C VAL A 267 -15.92 4.20 -11.26
N PRO A 268 -16.86 3.99 -12.19
CA PRO A 268 -18.27 4.31 -11.98
C PRO A 268 -18.81 3.58 -10.75
N ASP A 269 -19.62 4.27 -9.93
CA ASP A 269 -20.17 3.73 -8.68
C ASP A 269 -19.10 3.10 -7.77
N TRP A 270 -17.95 3.77 -7.69
CA TRP A 270 -16.75 3.31 -6.98
C TRP A 270 -17.06 2.73 -5.60
N GLN A 271 -16.41 1.61 -5.33
CA GLN A 271 -16.36 0.97 -4.03
C GLN A 271 -14.90 0.58 -3.74
N PRO A 272 -14.43 0.72 -2.49
CA PRO A 272 -13.08 0.33 -2.14
C PRO A 272 -12.88 -1.18 -2.34
N ILE A 273 -11.66 -1.58 -2.70
CA ILE A 273 -11.28 -2.99 -2.70
C ILE A 273 -11.21 -3.52 -1.27
N TRP A 274 -10.90 -2.65 -0.30
CA TRP A 274 -10.78 -2.98 1.11
C TRP A 274 -12.14 -3.36 1.70
N LEU A 275 -12.25 -4.59 2.20
CA LEU A 275 -13.43 -5.09 2.89
C LEU A 275 -13.27 -4.98 4.41
N ALA A 276 -12.08 -5.29 4.91
CA ALA A 276 -11.74 -5.18 6.32
C ALA A 276 -10.21 -5.10 6.49
N GLU A 277 -9.78 -4.36 7.50
CA GLU A 277 -8.43 -4.40 8.02
C GLU A 277 -8.53 -4.53 9.55
N GLU A 278 -8.06 -5.66 10.07
CA GLU A 278 -8.09 -5.99 11.48
C GLU A 278 -6.65 -5.96 11.99
N LEU A 279 -6.34 -4.94 12.78
CA LEU A 279 -5.07 -4.85 13.49
C LEU A 279 -5.10 -5.75 14.75
N PRO A 280 -3.95 -6.24 15.21
CA PRO A 280 -3.84 -6.95 16.48
C PRO A 280 -4.43 -6.17 17.64
N ALA A 281 -4.96 -6.86 18.65
CA ALA A 281 -5.58 -6.24 19.85
C ALA A 281 -4.61 -5.39 20.71
N THR A 282 -3.32 -5.41 20.40
CA THR A 282 -2.23 -4.62 21.02
C THR A 282 -1.87 -3.36 20.21
N ALA A 283 -2.62 -3.05 19.14
CA ALA A 283 -2.46 -1.86 18.31
C ALA A 283 -3.02 -0.58 18.94
#